data_AF-A0A938IDU5-F1
#
_entry.id   AF-A0A938IDU5-F1
#
_cell.length_a   1.000
_cell.length_b   1.000
_cell.length_c   1.000
_cell.angle_alpha   90.00
_cell.angle_beta   90.00
_cell.angle_gamma   90.00
#
_symmetry.space_group_name_H-M   'P 1'
#
loop_
_entity.id
_entity.type
_entity.pdbx_description
1 polymer ?
#
loop_
_entity_poly.entity_id
_entity_poly.type
_entity_poly.pdbx_seq_one_letter_code
_entity_poly.pdbx_strand_id
1 'polypeptide(L)'
;MSARRLQLCGDCRRQLDVTALEPGTLVRCPCGAQVAVAAGRPHTPRALRCSNCGGNLRAGAPACEYCAAEITLDELRLDSLCPDCGARMSSGARYCMECGIAIAPQAALPLARGGACPRCRAALRERAAEALRWVECTHCAGIWLEPAALDELCARAEQDGAVLTALGLQPEPLRAVDASAVRYLGCVRCGEPMHWRNFGGSSGLILDVCKHHGVWLDDGELERAVGFARGGGLQRAKERELERRRGELARGAGSGGLPPLPLAESGTDLEIDLAALGLRFLRGALRLARGRAA
;
A
#
# COMPACT_ATOMS: atom_id res chain seq x y z
N MET A 1 37.04 2.62 0.43
CA MET A 1 36.53 3.11 1.74
C MET A 1 36.28 1.87 2.60
N SER A 2 36.89 1.77 3.78
CA SER A 2 36.67 0.60 4.66
C SER A 2 35.24 0.62 5.20
N ALA A 3 34.57 -0.53 5.26
CA ALA A 3 33.21 -0.62 5.74
C ALA A 3 33.14 -0.23 7.23
N ARG A 4 32.21 0.66 7.59
CA ARG A 4 32.02 1.13 8.96
C ARG A 4 31.63 -0.04 9.87
N ARG A 5 32.36 -0.24 10.98
CA ARG A 5 32.05 -1.27 11.98
C ARG A 5 31.47 -0.62 13.22
N LEU A 6 30.21 -0.94 13.53
CA LEU A 6 29.51 -0.47 14.72
C LEU A 6 29.33 -1.60 15.72
N GLN A 7 29.53 -1.32 17.00
CA GLN A 7 29.31 -2.26 18.09
C GLN A 7 28.45 -1.64 19.19
N LEU A 8 27.50 -2.41 19.72
CA LEU A 8 26.66 -1.97 20.83
C LEU A 8 27.39 -2.14 22.17
N CYS A 9 27.28 -1.15 23.05
CA CYS A 9 27.61 -1.32 24.47
C CYS A 9 26.65 -2.33 25.12
N GLY A 10 27.16 -3.25 25.93
CA GLY A 10 26.32 -4.22 26.65
C GLY A 10 25.36 -3.56 27.64
N ASP A 11 25.77 -2.44 28.25
CA ASP A 11 25.04 -1.82 29.35
C ASP A 11 23.97 -0.84 28.85
N CYS A 12 24.36 0.16 28.05
CA CYS A 12 23.45 1.22 27.59
C CYS A 12 22.95 1.03 26.15
N ARG A 13 23.41 -0.01 25.46
CA ARG A 13 23.12 -0.30 24.04
C ARG A 13 23.44 0.84 23.06
N ARG A 14 24.27 1.80 23.44
CA ARG A 14 24.76 2.84 22.52
C ARG A 14 25.65 2.22 21.44
N GLN A 15 25.52 2.70 20.20
CA GLN A 15 26.38 2.31 19.09
C GLN A 15 27.73 3.05 19.19
N LEU A 16 28.81 2.28 19.21
CA LEU A 16 30.20 2.74 19.21
C LEU A 16 30.78 2.46 17.82
N ASP A 17 31.45 3.46 17.24
CA ASP A 17 32.21 3.28 16.01
C ASP A 17 33.57 2.66 16.34
N VAL A 18 33.78 1.43 15.89
CA VAL A 18 34.99 0.64 16.14
C VAL A 18 35.73 0.35 14.83
N THR A 19 35.46 1.13 13.77
CA THR A 19 36.00 0.90 12.42
C THR A 19 37.52 0.86 12.38
N ALA A 20 38.18 1.73 13.16
CA ALA A 20 39.63 1.86 13.19
C ALA A 20 40.30 1.08 14.33
N LEU A 21 39.57 0.19 15.01
CA LEU A 21 40.05 -0.50 16.21
C LEU A 21 40.19 -2.00 15.97
N GLU A 22 41.28 -2.56 16.47
CA GLU A 22 41.55 -3.99 16.41
C GLU A 22 40.62 -4.77 17.37
N PRO A 23 40.19 -5.99 16.99
CA PRO A 23 39.48 -6.87 17.91
C PRO A 23 40.25 -7.05 19.23
N GLY A 24 39.54 -7.01 20.35
CA GLY A 24 40.11 -7.06 21.71
C GLY A 24 40.43 -5.70 22.32
N THR A 25 40.51 -4.62 21.53
CA THR A 25 40.72 -3.26 22.05
C THR A 25 39.61 -2.89 23.04
N LEU A 26 39.96 -2.38 24.21
CA LEU A 26 38.98 -1.88 25.17
C LEU A 26 38.62 -0.43 24.86
N VAL A 27 37.34 -0.18 24.61
CA VAL A 27 36.79 1.17 24.44
C VAL A 27 35.89 1.54 25.60
N ARG A 28 35.99 2.79 26.05
CA ARG A 28 35.11 3.33 27.09
C ARG A 28 33.87 3.93 26.44
N CYS A 29 32.71 3.37 26.77
CA CYS A 29 31.43 3.95 26.40
C CYS A 29 31.18 5.23 27.23
N PRO A 30 30.48 6.24 26.71
CA PRO A 30 30.08 7.41 27.50
C PRO A 30 29.28 7.11 28.77
N CYS A 31 28.61 5.94 28.85
CA CYS A 31 27.95 5.49 30.08
C CYS A 31 28.91 4.98 31.17
N GLY A 32 30.22 4.97 30.90
CA GLY A 32 31.26 4.51 31.82
C GLY A 32 31.72 3.06 31.61
N ALA A 33 30.95 2.25 30.90
CA ALA A 33 31.26 0.85 30.63
C ALA A 33 32.51 0.66 29.76
N GLN A 34 33.28 -0.40 30.03
CA GLN A 34 34.36 -0.85 29.15
C GLN A 34 33.84 -1.94 28.21
N VAL A 35 34.00 -1.73 26.91
CA VAL A 35 33.52 -2.64 25.86
C VAL A 35 34.74 -3.14 25.09
N ALA A 36 34.96 -4.45 25.06
CA ALA A 36 35.98 -5.05 24.20
C ALA A 36 35.47 -5.10 22.76
N VAL A 37 36.25 -4.57 21.81
CA VAL A 37 35.92 -4.60 20.38
C VAL A 37 35.83 -6.07 19.93
N ALA A 38 34.67 -6.50 19.48
CA ALA A 38 34.46 -7.84 18.99
C ALA A 38 35.05 -7.99 17.57
N ALA A 39 35.57 -9.18 17.26
CA ALA A 39 35.88 -9.52 15.88
C ALA A 39 34.61 -9.39 15.03
N GLY A 40 34.67 -8.59 13.97
CA GLY A 40 33.53 -8.38 13.10
C GLY A 40 33.14 -9.70 12.45
N ARG A 41 31.91 -10.17 12.69
CA ARG A 41 31.37 -11.25 11.87
C ARG A 41 30.90 -10.63 10.56
N PRO A 42 31.49 -10.99 9.41
CA PRO A 42 30.94 -10.54 8.14
C PRO A 42 29.52 -11.05 8.04
N HIS A 43 28.55 -10.14 8.06
CA HIS A 43 27.20 -10.45 7.66
C HIS A 43 27.20 -10.45 6.13
N THR A 44 27.44 -11.60 5.53
CA THR A 44 27.15 -11.81 4.12
C THR A 44 25.62 -11.93 3.99
N PRO A 45 24.94 -10.97 3.34
CA PRO A 45 23.52 -11.15 3.05
C PRO A 45 23.37 -12.47 2.27
N ARG A 46 22.44 -13.31 2.69
CA ARG A 46 22.15 -14.55 1.95
C ARG A 46 21.71 -14.16 0.54
N ALA A 47 22.45 -14.61 -0.46
CA ALA A 47 22.05 -14.43 -1.85
C ALA A 47 20.67 -15.05 -2.07
N LEU A 48 19.79 -14.30 -2.74
CA LEU A 48 18.50 -14.78 -3.18
C LEU A 48 18.70 -15.85 -4.26
N ARG A 49 17.86 -16.88 -4.28
CA ARG A 49 18.02 -18.07 -5.13
C ARG A 49 16.77 -18.25 -5.98
N CYS A 50 16.96 -18.62 -7.24
CA CYS A 50 15.88 -19.05 -8.10
C CYS A 50 15.32 -20.39 -7.59
N SER A 51 14.01 -20.44 -7.38
CA SER A 51 13.23 -21.62 -7.02
C SER A 51 13.23 -22.68 -8.13
N ASN A 52 13.40 -22.27 -9.39
CA ASN A 52 13.41 -23.19 -10.54
C ASN A 52 14.77 -23.87 -10.76
N CYS A 53 15.90 -23.17 -10.61
CA CYS A 53 17.22 -23.72 -10.92
C CYS A 53 18.30 -23.58 -9.83
N GLY A 54 18.03 -22.89 -8.72
CA GLY A 54 19.00 -22.65 -7.66
C GLY A 54 20.07 -21.58 -7.95
N GLY A 55 20.03 -20.96 -9.14
CA GLY A 55 20.92 -19.86 -9.52
C GLY A 55 20.78 -18.63 -8.61
N ASN A 56 21.84 -17.83 -8.49
CA ASN A 56 21.80 -16.57 -7.75
C ASN A 56 20.91 -15.56 -8.48
N LEU A 57 20.00 -14.90 -7.78
CA LEU A 57 19.21 -13.83 -8.37
C LEU A 57 19.95 -12.50 -8.27
N ARG A 58 19.91 -11.74 -9.37
CA ARG A 58 20.41 -10.38 -9.42
C ARG A 58 19.33 -9.42 -8.92
N ALA A 59 19.72 -8.43 -8.11
CA ALA A 59 18.80 -7.41 -7.63
C ALA A 59 18.15 -6.65 -8.82
N GLY A 60 16.81 -6.58 -8.82
CA GLY A 60 16.03 -5.88 -9.84
C GLY A 60 15.89 -6.59 -11.18
N ALA A 61 16.38 -7.83 -11.33
CA ALA A 61 16.12 -8.60 -12.55
C ALA A 61 14.67 -9.15 -12.54
N PRO A 62 13.93 -9.09 -13.67
CA PRO A 62 12.58 -9.66 -13.76
C PRO A 62 12.58 -11.18 -14.03
N ALA A 63 13.71 -11.74 -14.47
CA ALA A 63 13.88 -13.17 -14.74
C ALA A 63 15.28 -13.66 -14.35
N CYS A 64 15.38 -14.96 -14.07
CA CYS A 64 16.63 -15.62 -13.72
C CYS A 64 17.59 -15.64 -14.92
N GLU A 65 18.78 -15.07 -14.77
CA GLU A 65 19.81 -15.03 -15.84
C GLU A 65 20.32 -16.44 -16.23
N TYR A 66 20.09 -17.47 -15.39
CA TYR A 66 20.57 -18.83 -15.64
C TYR A 66 19.57 -19.73 -16.36
N CYS A 67 18.28 -19.64 -16.01
CA CYS A 67 17.24 -20.55 -16.55
C CYS A 67 16.05 -19.82 -17.19
N ALA A 68 16.10 -18.49 -17.24
CA ALA A 68 15.03 -17.63 -17.76
C ALA A 68 13.67 -17.74 -17.05
N ALA A 69 13.57 -18.47 -15.93
CA ALA A 69 12.36 -18.48 -15.11
C ALA A 69 12.07 -17.07 -14.57
N GLU A 70 10.79 -16.69 -14.55
CA GLU A 70 10.33 -15.44 -13.94
C GLU A 70 10.67 -15.41 -12.45
N ILE A 71 11.14 -14.25 -11.97
CA ILE A 71 11.47 -14.05 -10.56
C ILE A 71 10.22 -13.59 -9.83
N THR A 72 9.76 -14.41 -8.90
CA THR A 72 8.61 -14.17 -8.04
C THR A 72 8.96 -13.30 -6.83
N LEU A 73 7.94 -12.66 -6.25
CA LEU A 73 8.12 -11.88 -5.03
C LEU A 73 8.61 -12.70 -3.83
N ASP A 74 8.19 -13.96 -3.73
CA ASP A 74 8.64 -14.87 -2.68
C ASP A 74 10.16 -15.10 -2.73
N GLU A 75 10.72 -15.25 -3.94
CA GLU A 75 12.17 -15.37 -4.15
C GLU A 75 12.91 -14.07 -3.83
N LEU A 76 12.25 -12.91 -4.01
CA LEU A 76 12.74 -11.60 -3.54
C LEU A 76 12.49 -11.36 -2.04
N ARG A 77 11.78 -12.26 -1.37
CA ARG A 77 11.26 -12.15 0.00
C ARG A 77 10.33 -10.96 0.21
N LEU A 78 9.80 -10.36 -0.85
CA LEU A 78 8.94 -9.19 -0.83
C LEU A 78 7.44 -9.59 -0.72
N ASP A 79 7.17 -10.63 0.05
CA ASP A 79 5.88 -11.29 0.20
C ASP A 79 5.04 -10.72 1.36
N SER A 80 5.45 -9.60 1.95
CA SER A 80 4.72 -8.91 3.02
C SER A 80 4.42 -7.46 2.65
N LEU A 81 3.30 -6.93 3.17
CA LEU A 81 2.91 -5.53 3.01
C LEU A 81 2.86 -4.83 4.37
N CYS A 82 3.17 -3.54 4.37
CA CYS A 82 2.94 -2.68 5.52
C CYS A 82 1.43 -2.47 5.69
N PRO A 83 0.84 -2.79 6.83
CA PRO A 83 -0.58 -2.54 7.04
C PRO A 83 -0.91 -1.06 7.23
N ASP A 84 0.07 -0.22 7.53
CA ASP A 84 -0.16 1.21 7.75
C ASP A 84 0.01 2.04 6.47
N CYS A 85 1.04 1.77 5.67
CA CYS A 85 1.32 2.54 4.45
C CYS A 85 1.23 1.76 3.13
N GLY A 86 0.93 0.47 3.17
CA GLY A 86 0.84 -0.38 1.97
C GLY A 86 2.16 -0.76 1.31
N ALA A 87 3.31 -0.23 1.78
CA ALA A 87 4.61 -0.52 1.17
C ALA A 87 5.00 -2.00 1.29
N ARG A 88 5.47 -2.58 0.19
CA ARG A 88 6.00 -3.93 0.15
C ARG A 88 7.32 -4.06 0.92
N MET A 89 7.46 -5.14 1.69
CA MET A 89 8.57 -5.36 2.62
C MET A 89 9.00 -6.81 2.67
N SER A 90 10.19 -7.03 3.25
CA SER A 90 10.67 -8.38 3.44
C SER A 90 9.85 -9.14 4.49
N SER A 91 9.55 -10.43 4.30
CA SER A 91 8.89 -11.27 5.33
C SER A 91 9.57 -11.30 6.71
N GLY A 92 10.87 -10.98 6.77
CA GLY A 92 11.62 -10.83 8.03
C GLY A 92 11.68 -9.40 8.59
N ALA A 93 11.00 -8.43 7.98
CA ALA A 93 11.06 -7.04 8.41
C ALA A 93 10.42 -6.87 9.79
N ARG A 94 11.15 -6.25 10.73
CA ARG A 94 10.61 -5.84 12.04
C ARG A 94 10.05 -4.42 12.02
N TYR A 95 10.41 -3.64 11.01
CA TYR A 95 9.96 -2.27 10.81
C TYR A 95 9.75 -2.01 9.31
N CYS A 96 8.76 -1.18 8.97
CA CYS A 96 8.57 -0.71 7.60
C CYS A 96 9.69 0.28 7.20
N MET A 97 10.29 0.10 6.03
CA MET A 97 11.34 1.02 5.54
C MET A 97 10.77 2.35 5.00
N GLU A 98 9.47 2.40 4.76
CA GLU A 98 8.79 3.59 4.22
C GLU A 98 8.20 4.47 5.34
N CYS A 99 7.40 3.90 6.25
CA CYS A 99 6.74 4.65 7.33
C CYS A 99 7.31 4.40 8.73
N GLY A 100 8.23 3.45 8.91
CA GLY A 100 8.90 3.20 10.19
C GLY A 100 8.08 2.46 11.24
N ILE A 101 6.81 2.09 10.99
CA ILE A 101 6.02 1.33 11.96
C ILE A 101 6.64 -0.04 12.27
N ALA A 102 6.45 -0.53 13.49
CA ALA A 102 6.84 -1.89 13.86
C ALA A 102 5.92 -2.90 13.18
N ILE A 103 6.50 -3.96 12.62
CA ILE A 103 5.77 -5.00 11.90
C ILE A 103 5.68 -6.23 12.78
N ALA A 104 4.44 -6.56 13.16
CA ALA A 104 4.11 -7.83 13.78
C ALA A 104 3.91 -8.90 12.68
N PRO A 105 4.36 -10.15 12.89
CA PRO A 105 4.11 -11.24 11.94
C PRO A 105 2.60 -11.42 11.71
N GLN A 106 2.18 -11.39 10.45
CA GLN A 106 0.79 -11.56 10.05
C GLN A 106 0.57 -13.00 9.56
N ALA A 107 -0.53 -13.62 9.96
CA ALA A 107 -0.87 -14.95 9.47
C ALA A 107 -1.22 -14.90 7.98
N ALA A 108 -0.53 -15.76 7.21
CA ALA A 108 -0.68 -15.89 5.77
C ALA A 108 -1.64 -17.01 5.38
N LEU A 109 -2.94 -16.77 5.48
CA LEU A 109 -3.94 -17.83 5.34
C LEU A 109 -4.37 -18.01 3.87
N PRO A 110 -4.62 -19.25 3.40
CA PRO A 110 -5.29 -19.47 2.12
C PRO A 110 -6.66 -18.78 2.10
N LEU A 111 -7.04 -18.19 0.96
CA LEU A 111 -8.35 -17.57 0.82
C LEU A 111 -9.46 -18.63 0.92
N ALA A 112 -10.31 -18.53 1.95
CA ALA A 112 -11.27 -19.58 2.34
C ALA A 112 -12.28 -20.00 1.25
N ARG A 113 -12.52 -19.16 0.22
CA ARG A 113 -13.41 -19.47 -0.92
C ARG A 113 -12.68 -19.80 -2.23
N GLY A 114 -11.39 -20.17 -2.18
CA GLY A 114 -10.69 -20.70 -3.37
C GLY A 114 -10.60 -19.73 -4.56
N GLY A 115 -10.55 -18.43 -4.30
CA GLY A 115 -10.38 -17.42 -5.36
C GLY A 115 -8.99 -17.53 -5.99
N ALA A 116 -8.95 -17.62 -7.31
CA ALA A 116 -7.72 -17.55 -8.09
C ALA A 116 -7.39 -16.10 -8.45
N CYS A 117 -6.10 -15.78 -8.60
CA CYS A 117 -5.68 -14.47 -9.06
C CYS A 117 -6.29 -14.18 -10.45
N PRO A 118 -6.95 -13.02 -10.67
CA PRO A 118 -7.58 -12.72 -11.95
C PRO A 118 -6.55 -12.48 -13.07
N ARG A 119 -5.29 -12.17 -12.73
CA ARG A 119 -4.19 -11.97 -13.68
C ARG A 119 -3.50 -13.27 -14.05
N CYS A 120 -3.02 -14.02 -13.07
CA CYS A 120 -2.15 -15.19 -13.28
C CYS A 120 -2.74 -16.53 -12.83
N ARG A 121 -3.96 -16.53 -12.28
CA ARG A 121 -4.68 -17.72 -11.77
C ARG A 121 -3.99 -18.46 -10.61
N ALA A 122 -2.89 -17.93 -10.07
CA ALA A 122 -2.25 -18.47 -8.88
C ALA A 122 -3.17 -18.42 -7.65
N ALA A 123 -2.89 -19.27 -6.66
CA ALA A 123 -3.62 -19.28 -5.40
C ALA A 123 -3.42 -17.95 -4.64
N LEU A 124 -4.52 -17.36 -4.19
CA LEU A 124 -4.51 -16.14 -3.40
C LEU A 124 -4.36 -16.43 -1.91
N ARG A 125 -3.76 -15.49 -1.19
CA ARG A 125 -3.65 -15.54 0.27
C ARG A 125 -4.34 -14.34 0.89
N GLU A 126 -5.02 -14.57 2.00
CA GLU A 126 -5.62 -13.54 2.84
C GLU A 126 -4.65 -13.15 3.96
N ARG A 127 -4.62 -11.87 4.29
CA ARG A 127 -3.85 -11.27 5.37
C ARG A 127 -4.76 -10.35 6.18
N ALA A 128 -4.42 -10.21 7.46
CA ALA A 128 -5.05 -9.26 8.34
C ALA A 128 -4.01 -8.68 9.30
N ALA A 129 -4.13 -7.38 9.54
CA ALA A 129 -3.36 -6.66 10.53
C ALA A 129 -4.28 -5.64 11.20
N GLU A 130 -4.46 -5.75 12.52
CA GLU A 130 -5.42 -4.96 13.28
C GLU A 130 -6.82 -4.95 12.64
N ALA A 131 -7.25 -3.80 12.08
CA ALA A 131 -8.52 -3.63 11.38
C ALA A 131 -8.42 -3.83 9.86
N LEU A 132 -7.22 -3.81 9.28
CA LEU A 132 -7.02 -3.92 7.83
C LEU A 132 -7.01 -5.39 7.39
N ARG A 133 -7.79 -5.69 6.36
CA ARG A 133 -7.82 -7.00 5.70
C ARG A 133 -7.55 -6.84 4.21
N TRP A 134 -6.73 -7.70 3.66
CA TRP A 134 -6.43 -7.71 2.24
C TRP A 134 -6.17 -9.12 1.74
N VAL A 135 -6.28 -9.27 0.43
CA VAL A 135 -5.93 -10.50 -0.27
C VAL A 135 -4.81 -10.17 -1.25
N GLU A 136 -3.80 -11.03 -1.34
CA GLU A 136 -2.64 -10.81 -2.18
C GLU A 136 -2.33 -12.04 -3.04
N CYS A 137 -1.74 -11.77 -4.20
CA CYS A 137 -1.10 -12.78 -5.03
C CYS A 137 0.42 -12.72 -4.81
N THR A 138 1.01 -13.84 -4.36
CA THR A 138 2.46 -13.94 -4.17
C THR A 138 3.24 -14.16 -5.47
N HIS A 139 2.55 -14.34 -6.60
CA HIS A 139 3.17 -14.52 -7.92
C HIS A 139 3.26 -13.21 -8.69
N CYS A 140 2.13 -12.55 -8.96
CA CYS A 140 2.09 -11.32 -9.77
C CYS A 140 1.92 -10.03 -8.94
N ALA A 141 2.11 -10.10 -7.63
CA ALA A 141 2.04 -8.95 -6.71
C ALA A 141 0.69 -8.25 -6.55
N GLY A 142 -0.35 -8.66 -7.28
CA GLY A 142 -1.66 -8.00 -7.22
C GLY A 142 -2.34 -8.14 -5.85
N ILE A 143 -3.08 -7.10 -5.48
CA ILE A 143 -3.72 -6.93 -4.18
C ILE A 143 -5.21 -6.67 -4.41
N TRP A 144 -6.04 -7.31 -3.60
CA TRP A 144 -7.45 -6.99 -3.49
C TRP A 144 -7.74 -6.39 -2.12
N LEU A 145 -8.43 -5.25 -2.11
CA LEU A 145 -8.85 -4.53 -0.93
C LEU A 145 -10.35 -4.30 -0.92
N GLU A 146 -10.94 -4.32 0.28
CA GLU A 146 -12.25 -3.74 0.48
C GLU A 146 -12.19 -2.21 0.28
N PRO A 147 -13.26 -1.56 -0.20
CA PRO A 147 -13.22 -0.12 -0.45
C PRO A 147 -12.86 0.68 0.80
N ALA A 148 -13.41 0.30 1.95
CA ALA A 148 -13.12 0.96 3.24
C ALA A 148 -11.64 0.85 3.64
N ALA A 149 -10.99 -0.28 3.32
CA ALA A 149 -9.58 -0.49 3.60
C ALA A 149 -8.69 0.42 2.73
N LEU A 150 -9.02 0.56 1.44
CA LEU A 150 -8.31 1.50 0.55
C LEU A 150 -8.53 2.96 0.99
N ASP A 151 -9.76 3.32 1.35
CA ASP A 151 -10.10 4.66 1.83
C ASP A 151 -9.33 5.01 3.10
N GLU A 152 -9.22 4.08 4.06
CA GLU A 152 -8.47 4.29 5.30
C GLU A 152 -6.97 4.53 5.04
N LEU A 153 -6.36 3.73 4.16
CA LEU A 153 -4.96 3.90 3.76
C LEU A 153 -4.74 5.27 3.10
N CYS A 154 -5.64 5.69 2.21
CA CYS A 154 -5.54 6.99 1.55
C CYS A 154 -5.76 8.16 2.52
N ALA A 155 -6.73 8.06 3.44
CA ALA A 155 -6.99 9.11 4.43
C ALA A 155 -5.79 9.32 5.36
N ARG A 156 -5.14 8.23 5.79
CA ARG A 156 -3.92 8.28 6.59
C ARG A 156 -2.76 8.92 5.82
N ALA A 157 -2.59 8.53 4.56
CA ALA A 157 -1.59 9.10 3.68
C ALA A 157 -1.79 10.62 3.47
N GLU A 158 -3.03 11.08 3.29
CA GLU A 158 -3.36 12.52 3.22
C GLU A 158 -2.95 13.27 4.50
N GLN A 159 -3.16 12.68 5.68
CA GLN A 159 -2.75 13.26 6.97
C GLN A 159 -1.23 13.39 7.07
N ASP A 160 -0.50 12.32 6.75
CA ASP A 160 0.97 12.35 6.72
C ASP A 160 1.49 13.41 5.74
N GLY A 161 0.89 13.47 4.55
CA GLY A 161 1.19 14.44 3.51
C GLY A 161 0.98 15.89 3.94
N ALA A 162 -0.12 16.16 4.65
CA ALA A 162 -0.43 17.48 5.19
C ALA A 162 0.63 17.93 6.22
N VAL A 163 1.09 17.01 7.07
CA VAL A 163 2.17 17.29 8.03
C VAL A 163 3.48 17.59 7.30
N LEU A 164 3.86 16.80 6.30
CA LEU A 164 5.08 17.05 5.50
C LEU A 164 5.02 18.41 4.79
N THR A 165 3.87 18.73 4.21
CA THR A 165 3.64 20.02 3.54
C THR A 165 3.76 21.19 4.51
N ALA A 166 3.19 21.08 5.71
CA ALA A 166 3.31 22.09 6.76
C ALA A 166 4.77 22.31 7.21
N LEU A 167 5.61 21.28 7.10
CA LEU A 167 7.06 21.33 7.37
C LEU A 167 7.90 21.77 6.16
N GLY A 168 7.27 22.10 5.03
CA GLY A 168 7.97 22.51 3.79
C GLY A 168 8.65 21.36 3.05
N LEU A 169 8.37 20.11 3.41
CA LEU A 169 8.90 18.93 2.73
C LEU A 169 7.92 18.50 1.63
N GLN A 170 8.42 18.33 0.41
CA GLN A 170 7.61 17.84 -0.70
C GLN A 170 7.85 16.34 -0.88
N PRO A 171 6.79 15.50 -0.89
CA PRO A 171 6.95 14.10 -1.26
C PRO A 171 7.37 14.00 -2.74
N GLU A 172 8.41 13.21 -3.02
CA GLU A 172 8.85 12.91 -4.38
C GLU A 172 7.72 12.21 -5.16
N PRO A 173 7.49 12.58 -6.43
CA PRO A 173 6.54 11.88 -7.27
C PRO A 173 7.00 10.43 -7.49
N LEU A 174 6.10 9.47 -7.26
CA LEU A 174 6.37 8.07 -7.59
C LEU A 174 6.58 7.91 -9.10
N ARG A 175 7.60 7.12 -9.47
CA ARG A 175 7.92 6.80 -10.86
C ARG A 175 6.71 6.16 -11.57
N ALA A 176 6.47 6.58 -12.81
CA ALA A 176 5.53 5.90 -13.70
C ALA A 176 6.09 4.51 -14.06
N VAL A 177 5.24 3.48 -13.98
CA VAL A 177 5.52 2.13 -14.48
C VAL A 177 4.65 1.90 -15.70
N ASP A 178 5.20 1.20 -16.71
CA ASP A 178 4.51 0.95 -17.97
C ASP A 178 3.18 0.22 -17.76
N ALA A 179 2.14 0.70 -18.43
CA ALA A 179 0.81 0.13 -18.36
C ALA A 179 0.81 -1.30 -18.95
N SER A 180 0.52 -2.30 -18.11
CA SER A 180 0.38 -3.67 -18.56
C SER A 180 -0.84 -3.85 -19.48
N ALA A 181 -0.80 -4.85 -20.37
CA ALA A 181 -1.85 -5.10 -21.36
C ALA A 181 -3.24 -5.22 -20.71
N VAL A 182 -4.18 -4.43 -21.23
CA VAL A 182 -5.47 -4.22 -20.58
C VAL A 182 -6.44 -5.36 -20.90
N ARG A 183 -6.84 -6.11 -19.87
CA ARG A 183 -7.89 -7.14 -19.93
C ARG A 183 -8.84 -6.91 -18.77
N TYR A 184 -10.13 -7.03 -19.02
CA TYR A 184 -11.14 -6.94 -17.96
C TYR A 184 -10.94 -8.08 -16.96
N LEU A 185 -10.81 -7.74 -15.67
CA LEU A 185 -10.61 -8.69 -14.59
C LEU A 185 -11.94 -9.10 -13.97
N GLY A 186 -12.03 -10.34 -13.51
CA GLY A 186 -13.15 -10.82 -12.70
C GLY A 186 -12.89 -10.58 -11.21
N CYS A 187 -13.93 -10.22 -10.46
CA CYS A 187 -13.83 -10.01 -9.03
C CYS A 187 -13.43 -11.29 -8.28
N VAL A 188 -12.45 -11.21 -7.38
CA VAL A 188 -11.99 -12.36 -6.57
C VAL A 188 -13.06 -12.93 -5.61
N ARG A 189 -14.15 -12.19 -5.36
CA ARG A 189 -15.25 -12.59 -4.47
C ARG A 189 -16.46 -13.16 -5.22
N CYS A 190 -16.92 -12.51 -6.30
CA CYS A 190 -18.10 -12.93 -7.06
C CYS A 190 -17.85 -13.39 -8.51
N GLY A 191 -16.67 -13.14 -9.06
CA GLY A 191 -16.33 -13.48 -10.45
C GLY A 191 -16.90 -12.52 -11.51
N GLU A 192 -17.75 -11.55 -11.15
CA GLU A 192 -18.30 -10.56 -12.08
C GLU A 192 -17.20 -9.65 -12.65
N PRO A 193 -17.34 -9.14 -13.88
CA PRO A 193 -16.38 -8.24 -14.50
C PRO A 193 -16.23 -6.96 -13.66
N MET A 194 -14.99 -6.56 -13.44
CA MET A 194 -14.62 -5.34 -12.73
C MET A 194 -14.55 -4.18 -13.71
N HIS A 195 -14.95 -3.00 -13.25
CA HIS A 195 -15.02 -1.79 -14.05
C HIS A 195 -13.74 -0.97 -13.86
N TRP A 196 -13.18 -0.48 -14.95
CA TRP A 196 -12.03 0.42 -14.91
C TRP A 196 -12.45 1.81 -14.44
N ARG A 197 -11.75 2.31 -13.43
CA ARG A 197 -11.97 3.64 -12.90
C ARG A 197 -10.66 4.38 -12.70
N ASN A 198 -10.61 5.62 -13.17
CA ASN A 198 -9.49 6.51 -12.88
C ASN A 198 -9.53 6.92 -11.40
N PHE A 199 -8.48 6.59 -10.67
CA PHE A 199 -8.34 6.91 -9.27
C PHE A 199 -8.13 8.41 -9.08
N GLY A 200 -8.95 9.07 -8.24
CA GLY A 200 -8.83 10.51 -8.01
C GLY A 200 -9.01 11.40 -9.25
N GLY A 201 -9.57 10.88 -10.37
CA GLY A 201 -9.92 11.64 -11.57
C GLY A 201 -8.77 12.23 -12.40
N SER A 202 -7.57 12.37 -11.82
CA SER A 202 -6.40 12.99 -12.44
C SER A 202 -5.08 12.32 -12.04
N SER A 203 -5.12 11.15 -11.38
CA SER A 203 -3.88 10.47 -10.96
C SER A 203 -3.19 9.73 -12.12
N GLY A 204 -3.93 9.43 -13.19
CA GLY A 204 -3.47 8.56 -14.27
C GLY A 204 -3.43 7.08 -13.88
N LEU A 205 -3.88 6.72 -12.68
CA LEU A 205 -4.00 5.35 -12.20
C LEU A 205 -5.39 4.80 -12.52
N ILE A 206 -5.45 3.67 -13.22
CA ILE A 206 -6.71 2.98 -13.54
C ILE A 206 -6.83 1.76 -12.63
N LEU A 207 -7.87 1.72 -11.81
CA LEU A 207 -8.14 0.60 -10.91
C LEU A 207 -9.30 -0.24 -11.41
N ASP A 208 -9.21 -1.55 -11.21
CA ASP A 208 -10.31 -2.49 -11.42
C ASP A 208 -11.22 -2.50 -10.20
N VAL A 209 -12.48 -2.07 -10.34
CA VAL A 209 -13.44 -1.93 -9.24
C VAL A 209 -14.65 -2.84 -9.45
N CYS A 210 -14.94 -3.70 -8.49
CA CYS A 210 -16.18 -4.46 -8.43
C CYS A 210 -17.28 -3.58 -7.83
N LYS A 211 -18.48 -3.63 -8.42
CA LYS A 211 -19.66 -2.88 -7.95
C LYS A 211 -20.05 -3.18 -6.50
N HIS A 212 -19.77 -4.40 -6.03
CA HIS A 212 -20.30 -4.91 -4.75
C HIS A 212 -19.24 -5.19 -3.70
N HIS A 213 -18.01 -5.56 -4.08
CA HIS A 213 -17.08 -6.17 -3.14
C HIS A 213 -15.83 -5.34 -2.84
N GLY A 214 -15.13 -4.87 -3.86
CA GLY A 214 -13.81 -4.24 -3.63
C GLY A 214 -13.03 -3.95 -4.89
N VAL A 215 -11.78 -3.59 -4.69
CA VAL A 215 -10.87 -3.05 -5.69
C VAL A 215 -9.70 -4.00 -5.85
N TRP A 216 -9.33 -4.28 -7.10
CA TRP A 216 -8.11 -4.96 -7.46
C TRP A 216 -7.08 -3.92 -7.88
N LEU A 217 -5.87 -4.08 -7.37
CA LEU A 217 -4.71 -3.25 -7.60
C LEU A 217 -3.60 -4.16 -8.12
N ASP A 218 -3.07 -3.89 -9.31
CA ASP A 218 -1.92 -4.61 -9.83
C ASP A 218 -0.62 -4.22 -9.09
N ASP A 219 0.51 -4.77 -9.53
CA ASP A 219 1.81 -4.49 -8.93
C ASP A 219 2.12 -2.98 -8.90
N GLY A 220 2.53 -2.49 -7.73
CA GLY A 220 2.86 -1.08 -7.51
C GLY A 220 1.68 -0.11 -7.53
N GLU A 221 0.44 -0.55 -7.77
CA GLU A 221 -0.71 0.36 -7.89
C GLU A 221 -1.15 0.91 -6.53
N LEU A 222 -1.07 0.10 -5.48
CA LEU A 222 -1.39 0.53 -4.12
C LEU A 222 -0.41 1.61 -3.64
N GLU A 223 0.89 1.40 -3.85
CA GLU A 223 1.92 2.38 -3.52
C GLU A 223 1.67 3.70 -4.26
N ARG A 224 1.28 3.65 -5.54
CA ARG A 224 0.92 4.85 -6.32
C ARG A 224 -0.34 5.54 -5.78
N ALA A 225 -1.37 4.78 -5.44
CA ALA A 225 -2.60 5.34 -4.86
C ALA A 225 -2.31 6.05 -3.53
N VAL A 226 -1.56 5.41 -2.64
CA VAL A 226 -1.14 5.96 -1.34
C VAL A 226 -0.23 7.17 -1.54
N GLY A 227 0.74 7.12 -2.45
CA GLY A 227 1.62 8.24 -2.74
C GLY A 227 0.89 9.44 -3.35
N PHE A 228 -0.08 9.20 -4.23
CA PHE A 228 -0.95 10.25 -4.78
C PHE A 228 -1.80 10.91 -3.68
N ALA A 229 -2.34 10.12 -2.75
CA ALA A 229 -3.05 10.62 -1.58
C ALA A 229 -2.12 11.44 -0.66
N ARG A 230 -0.91 10.94 -0.37
CA ARG A 230 0.12 11.65 0.40
C ARG A 230 0.55 12.96 -0.24
N GLY A 231 0.59 13.04 -1.57
CA GLY A 231 0.84 14.28 -2.31
C GLY A 231 -0.37 15.22 -2.37
N GLY A 232 -1.44 14.99 -1.60
CA GLY A 232 -2.66 15.80 -1.61
C GLY A 232 -3.41 15.76 -2.95
N GLY A 233 -3.17 14.74 -3.78
CA GLY A 233 -3.79 14.61 -5.10
C GLY A 233 -5.31 14.43 -5.04
N LEU A 234 -5.79 13.65 -4.06
CA LEU A 234 -7.20 13.39 -3.83
C LEU A 234 -7.96 14.64 -3.36
N GLN A 235 -7.39 15.42 -2.44
CA GLN A 235 -7.96 16.69 -1.99
C GLN A 235 -8.13 17.67 -3.17
N ARG A 236 -7.08 17.84 -3.98
CA ARG A 236 -7.13 18.68 -5.20
C ARG A 236 -8.16 18.19 -6.22
N ALA A 237 -8.33 16.87 -6.34
CA ALA A 237 -9.35 16.29 -7.22
C ALA A 237 -10.77 16.58 -6.74
N LYS A 238 -11.03 16.45 -5.44
CA LYS A 238 -12.32 16.80 -4.82
C LYS A 238 -12.66 18.27 -5.03
N GLU A 239 -11.69 19.16 -4.84
CA GLU A 239 -11.87 20.61 -5.05
C GLU A 239 -12.24 20.94 -6.49
N ARG A 240 -11.54 20.37 -7.49
CA ARG A 240 -11.87 20.54 -8.90
C ARG A 240 -13.27 20.03 -9.25
N GLU A 241 -13.66 18.89 -8.69
CA GLU A 241 -14.99 18.32 -8.93
C GLU A 241 -16.10 19.19 -8.32
N LEU A 242 -15.90 19.72 -7.11
CA LEU A 242 -16.82 20.66 -6.48
C LEU A 242 -16.94 21.96 -7.29
N GLU A 243 -15.83 22.48 -7.80
CA GLU A 243 -15.81 23.64 -8.68
C GLU A 243 -16.57 23.38 -9.98
N ARG A 244 -16.36 22.22 -10.61
CA ARG A 244 -17.11 21.78 -11.80
C ARG A 244 -18.60 21.72 -11.53
N ARG A 245 -19.03 21.05 -10.45
CA ARG A 245 -20.46 20.96 -10.05
C ARG A 245 -21.06 22.34 -9.77
N ARG A 246 -20.34 23.23 -9.09
CA ARG A 246 -20.77 24.63 -8.85
C ARG A 246 -20.94 25.39 -10.15
N GLY A 247 -20.01 25.25 -11.09
CA GLY A 247 -20.09 25.86 -12.42
C GLY A 247 -21.24 25.32 -13.28
N GLU A 248 -21.59 24.04 -13.14
CA GLU A 248 -22.76 23.44 -13.79
C GLU A 248 -24.07 23.97 -13.22
N LEU A 249 -24.21 24.05 -11.90
CA LEU A 249 -25.38 24.65 -11.24
C LEU A 249 -25.55 26.14 -11.62
N ALA A 250 -24.46 26.90 -11.67
CA ALA A 250 -24.48 28.30 -12.08
C ALA A 250 -24.90 28.47 -13.56
N ARG A 251 -24.47 27.57 -14.45
CA ARG A 251 -24.88 27.56 -15.86
C ARG A 251 -26.33 27.12 -16.06
N GLY A 252 -26.81 26.16 -15.27
CA GLY A 252 -28.21 25.71 -15.30
C GLY A 252 -29.20 26.75 -14.74
N ALA A 253 -28.77 27.59 -13.79
CA ALA A 253 -29.57 28.69 -13.27
C ALA A 253 -29.75 29.87 -14.26
N GLY A 254 -28.95 29.92 -15.33
CA GLY A 254 -29.02 30.95 -16.38
C GLY A 254 -29.98 30.66 -17.53
N SER A 255 -30.46 29.41 -17.67
CA SER A 255 -31.51 29.07 -18.63
C SER A 255 -32.88 29.18 -17.94
N GLY A 256 -33.61 30.26 -18.19
CA GLY A 256 -34.96 30.52 -17.69
C GLY A 256 -36.02 29.58 -18.27
N GLY A 257 -35.89 28.27 -18.00
CA GLY A 257 -36.91 27.26 -18.21
C GLY A 257 -37.56 26.91 -16.88
N LEU A 258 -38.88 26.83 -16.86
CA LEU A 258 -39.70 26.36 -15.74
C LEU A 258 -39.06 25.08 -15.13
N PRO A 259 -38.95 24.96 -13.79
CA PRO A 259 -38.40 23.74 -13.19
C PRO A 259 -39.24 22.55 -13.66
N PRO A 260 -38.63 21.48 -14.21
CA PRO A 260 -39.39 20.26 -14.49
C PRO A 260 -39.89 19.70 -13.15
N LEU A 261 -41.18 19.35 -13.12
CA LEU A 261 -41.76 18.58 -12.03
C LEU A 261 -40.90 17.32 -11.80
N PRO A 262 -40.72 16.87 -10.55
CA PRO A 262 -39.92 15.70 -10.26
C PRO A 262 -40.63 14.47 -10.85
N LEU A 263 -40.14 14.01 -12.00
CA LEU A 263 -40.43 12.66 -12.46
C LEU A 263 -39.69 11.72 -11.51
N ALA A 264 -40.46 10.89 -10.82
CA ALA A 264 -39.93 9.78 -10.05
C ALA A 264 -39.28 8.80 -11.02
N GLU A 265 -37.98 8.97 -11.27
CA GLU A 265 -37.19 8.00 -12.02
C GLU A 265 -36.86 6.81 -11.10
N SER A 266 -37.70 5.79 -11.24
CA SER A 266 -37.40 4.43 -10.81
C SER A 266 -36.32 3.84 -11.72
N GLY A 267 -35.12 3.55 -11.19
CA GLY A 267 -34.13 2.74 -11.93
C GLY A 267 -32.67 3.04 -11.63
N THR A 268 -32.17 2.52 -10.51
CA THR A 268 -30.85 1.87 -10.38
C THR A 268 -29.65 2.40 -11.20
N ASP A 269 -29.18 3.62 -10.92
CA ASP A 269 -27.78 3.97 -11.15
C ASP A 269 -27.11 4.24 -9.81
N LEU A 270 -26.45 3.20 -9.30
CA LEU A 270 -25.62 3.28 -8.11
C LEU A 270 -24.33 4.01 -8.49
N GLU A 271 -24.38 5.35 -8.49
CA GLU A 271 -23.21 6.22 -8.48
C GLU A 271 -22.32 5.83 -7.28
N ILE A 272 -21.29 5.03 -7.53
CA ILE A 272 -20.22 4.81 -6.56
C ILE A 272 -19.30 6.02 -6.63
N ASP A 273 -19.77 7.11 -6.06
CA ASP A 273 -18.99 8.29 -5.74
C ASP A 273 -18.00 7.90 -4.63
N LEU A 274 -16.75 7.54 -5.00
CA LEU A 274 -15.70 7.17 -4.04
C LEU A 274 -15.38 8.34 -3.09
N ALA A 275 -15.74 9.58 -3.45
CA ALA A 275 -15.70 10.73 -2.55
C ALA A 275 -16.94 10.83 -1.63
N ALA A 276 -18.09 10.22 -1.97
CA ALA A 276 -19.30 10.20 -1.13
C ALA A 276 -19.43 8.96 -0.22
N LEU A 277 -18.57 7.94 -0.36
CA LEU A 277 -18.50 6.83 0.59
C LEU A 277 -18.11 7.30 2.01
N GLY A 278 -17.39 8.42 2.13
CA GLY A 278 -17.09 9.09 3.41
C GLY A 278 -18.28 9.81 4.08
N LEU A 279 -19.39 10.05 3.37
CA LEU A 279 -20.54 10.82 3.90
C LEU A 279 -21.83 10.00 4.05
N ARG A 280 -21.89 8.78 3.51
CA ARG A 280 -23.07 7.90 3.68
C ARG A 280 -23.03 6.99 4.92
N PHE A 281 -21.90 6.87 5.61
CA PHE A 281 -21.80 5.98 6.80
C PHE A 281 -21.84 6.68 8.16
N LEU A 282 -21.79 8.01 8.24
CA LEU A 282 -22.04 8.75 9.50
C LEU A 282 -23.50 8.64 9.99
N ARG A 283 -24.46 8.23 9.14
CA ARG A 283 -25.85 7.98 9.55
C ARG A 283 -26.07 6.60 10.19
N GLY A 284 -25.13 5.66 10.04
CA GLY A 284 -25.20 4.33 10.65
C GLY A 284 -24.69 4.31 12.10
N ALA A 285 -23.61 5.04 12.39
CA ALA A 285 -23.00 5.09 13.72
C ALA A 285 -23.87 5.81 14.77
N LEU A 286 -24.77 6.73 14.37
CA LEU A 286 -25.68 7.43 15.28
C LEU A 286 -26.96 6.68 15.63
N ARG A 287 -27.28 5.54 14.97
CA ARG A 287 -28.44 4.71 15.35
C ARG A 287 -28.12 3.65 16.40
N LEU A 288 -26.86 3.25 16.55
CA LEU A 288 -26.45 2.30 17.61
C LEU A 288 -26.15 2.98 18.96
N ALA A 289 -25.92 4.29 18.98
CA ALA A 289 -25.76 5.05 20.23
C ALA A 289 -27.10 5.44 20.90
N ARG A 290 -28.24 5.37 20.19
CA ARG A 290 -29.58 5.69 20.73
C ARG A 290 -30.42 4.46 21.11
N GLY A 291 -29.94 3.25 20.85
CA GLY A 291 -30.62 1.99 21.20
C GLY A 291 -30.18 1.34 22.52
N ARG A 292 -29.32 2.01 23.31
CA ARG A 292 -28.85 1.53 24.63
C ARG A 292 -29.28 2.43 25.80
N ALA A 293 -30.21 3.34 25.56
CA ALA A 293 -30.84 4.16 26.59
C ALA A 293 -32.37 4.06 26.46
N ALA A 294 -32.90 2.86 26.68
CA ALA A 294 -34.27 2.55 27.07
C ALA A 294 -34.27 1.17 27.72
#